data_AF-A0A1Y2GHM7-F1
#
_entry.id   AF-A0A1Y2GHM7-F1
#
_cell.length_a   1.000
_cell.length_b   1.000
_cell.length_c   1.000
_cell.angle_alpha   90.00
_cell.angle_beta   90.00
_cell.angle_gamma   90.00
#
_symmetry.space_group_name_H-M   'P 1'
#
loop_
_entity.id
_entity.type
_entity.pdbx_description
1 polymer ?
#
loop_
_entity_poly.entity_id
_entity_poly.type
_entity_poly.pdbx_seq_one_letter_code
_entity_poly.pdbx_strand_id
1 'polypeptide(L)'
;MLSRKSFVVLLAMLGFSNAGPLAYGICQTGCNALVVACYAGAGFTFGTVTAGAGLPVAIAACNAGLGTCMVGCVAAGLTPIP
;
A
#
# COMPACT_ATOMS: atom_id res chain seq x y z
N MET A 1 -14.28 24.01 -31.78
CA MET A 1 -14.51 22.92 -32.75
C MET A 1 -13.58 21.77 -32.39
N LEU A 2 -14.05 20.83 -31.56
CA LEU A 2 -13.26 19.65 -31.19
C LEU A 2 -13.27 18.68 -32.37
N SER A 3 -12.10 18.29 -32.87
CA SER A 3 -12.00 17.34 -33.98
C SER A 3 -12.63 16.01 -33.60
N ARG A 4 -13.27 15.33 -34.57
CA ARG A 4 -13.87 13.99 -34.38
C ARG A 4 -12.88 13.00 -33.74
N LYS A 5 -11.57 13.17 -34.02
CA LYS A 5 -10.48 12.41 -33.40
C LYS A 5 -10.28 12.74 -31.91
N SER A 6 -10.35 14.02 -31.54
CA SER A 6 -10.27 14.48 -30.16
C SER A 6 -11.45 13.99 -29.32
N PHE A 7 -12.65 13.91 -29.91
CA PHE A 7 -13.83 13.37 -29.23
C PHE A 7 -13.70 11.87 -28.90
N VAL A 8 -13.12 11.07 -29.81
CA VAL A 8 -12.87 9.64 -29.58
C VAL A 8 -11.81 9.41 -28.49
N VAL A 9 -10.76 10.22 -28.44
CA VAL A 9 -9.73 10.15 -27.39
C VAL A 9 -10.32 10.51 -26.01
N LEU A 10 -11.16 11.55 -25.94
CA LEU A 10 -11.86 11.93 -24.71
C LEU A 10 -12.82 10.83 -24.22
N LEU A 11 -13.55 10.17 -25.13
CA LEU A 11 -14.43 9.05 -24.77
C LEU A 11 -13.65 7.81 -24.27
N ALA A 12 -12.45 7.57 -24.81
CA ALA A 12 -11.61 6.44 -24.39
C ALA A 12 -11.02 6.62 -22.97
N MET A 13 -10.88 7.85 -22.49
CA MET A 13 -10.38 8.13 -21.13
C MET A 13 -11.48 8.04 -20.06
N LEU A 14 -12.77 8.01 -20.44
CA LEU A 14 -13.89 7.86 -19.51
C LEU A 14 -14.02 6.44 -18.93
N GLY A 15 -13.31 5.45 -19.49
CA GLY A 15 -13.42 4.02 -19.13
C GLY A 15 -12.31 3.46 -18.26
N PHE A 16 -11.31 4.25 -17.86
CA PHE A 16 -10.20 3.80 -17.01
C PHE A 16 -10.29 4.44 -15.63
N SER A 17 -11.02 3.80 -14.72
CA SER A 17 -10.89 4.06 -13.29
C SER A 17 -9.53 3.49 -12.82
N ASN A 18 -8.55 4.36 -12.55
CA ASN A 18 -7.28 3.96 -11.94
C ASN A 18 -7.44 3.70 -10.43
N ALA A 19 -8.55 3.08 -10.05
CA ALA A 19 -8.87 2.90 -8.65
C ALA A 19 -7.95 1.83 -8.04
N GLY A 20 -7.42 0.88 -8.83
CA GLY A 20 -6.43 -0.12 -8.40
C GLY A 20 -5.18 0.50 -7.76
N PRO A 21 -4.39 1.32 -8.49
CA PRO A 21 -3.21 1.95 -7.90
C PRO A 21 -3.51 2.93 -6.76
N LEU A 22 -4.69 3.56 -6.76
CA LEU A 22 -5.13 4.39 -5.64
C LEU A 22 -5.39 3.53 -4.39
N ALA A 23 -6.11 2.42 -4.52
CA ALA A 23 -6.37 1.46 -3.45
C ALA A 23 -5.06 0.85 -2.92
N TYR A 24 -4.11 0.53 -3.81
CA TYR A 24 -2.77 0.09 -3.43
C TYR A 24 -2.07 1.12 -2.53
N GLY A 25 -2.05 2.39 -2.95
CA GLY A 25 -1.41 3.48 -2.19
C GLY A 25 -2.05 3.71 -0.82
N ILE A 26 -3.38 3.68 -0.74
CA ILE A 26 -4.13 3.82 0.52
C ILE A 26 -3.81 2.65 1.45
N CYS A 27 -3.82 1.42 0.93
CA CYS A 27 -3.51 0.23 1.71
C CYS A 27 -2.09 0.26 2.26
N GLN A 28 -1.09 0.59 1.43
CA GLN A 28 0.30 0.71 1.89
C GLN A 28 0.46 1.77 2.99
N THR A 29 -0.22 2.89 2.86
CA THR A 29 -0.23 3.94 3.88
C THR A 29 -0.77 3.40 5.21
N GLY A 30 -1.87 2.65 5.18
CA GLY A 30 -2.43 2.00 6.36
C GLY A 30 -1.49 0.97 6.99
N CYS A 31 -0.89 0.09 6.19
CA CYS A 31 0.07 -0.91 6.67
C CYS A 31 1.31 -0.25 7.32
N ASN A 32 1.81 0.84 6.73
CA ASN A 32 2.93 1.60 7.30
C ASN A 32 2.54 2.31 8.60
N ALA A 33 1.32 2.86 8.71
CA ALA A 33 0.85 3.44 9.96
C ALA A 33 0.70 2.37 11.06
N LEU A 34 0.20 1.17 10.71
CA LEU A 34 0.06 0.04 11.62
C LEU A 34 1.42 -0.41 12.18
N VAL A 35 2.45 -0.57 11.34
CA VAL A 35 3.75 -1.02 11.82
C VAL A 35 4.42 0.03 12.72
N VAL A 36 4.24 1.32 12.43
CA VAL A 36 4.71 2.42 13.29
C VAL A 36 4.03 2.34 14.66
N ALA A 37 2.71 2.13 14.70
CA ALA A 37 1.98 1.98 15.96
C ALA A 37 2.41 0.72 16.73
N CYS A 38 2.64 -0.40 16.05
CA CYS A 38 3.11 -1.66 16.64
C CYS A 38 4.49 -1.48 17.31
N TYR A 39 5.42 -0.83 16.61
CA TYR A 39 6.74 -0.49 17.14
C TYR A 39 6.64 0.44 18.34
N ALA A 40 5.82 1.49 18.26
CA ALA A 40 5.62 2.43 19.35
C ALA A 40 5.05 1.72 20.60
N GLY A 41 4.09 0.81 20.42
CA GLY A 41 3.57 -0.03 21.51
C GLY A 41 4.61 -0.97 22.12
N ALA A 42 5.63 -1.37 21.35
CA ALA A 42 6.78 -2.13 21.83
C ALA A 42 7.91 -1.26 22.42
N GLY A 43 7.77 0.08 22.40
CA GLY A 43 8.79 1.01 22.91
C GLY A 43 9.94 1.28 21.95
N PHE A 44 9.76 1.03 20.64
CA PHE A 44 10.77 1.27 19.62
C PHE A 44 10.28 2.27 18.56
N THR A 45 11.22 2.91 17.88
CA THR A 45 10.92 3.72 16.69
C THR A 45 11.02 2.85 15.45
N PHE A 46 10.06 2.96 14.54
CA PHE A 46 10.09 2.21 13.29
C PHE A 46 11.34 2.53 12.46
N GLY A 47 11.99 1.49 11.91
CA GLY A 47 13.21 1.62 11.11
C GLY A 47 14.52 1.79 11.90
N THR A 48 14.49 1.86 13.24
CA THR A 48 15.72 2.02 14.04
C THR A 48 16.30 0.71 14.55
N VAL A 49 15.56 -0.39 14.44
CA VAL A 49 15.99 -1.72 14.90
C VAL A 49 16.62 -2.49 13.74
N THR A 50 17.90 -2.82 13.87
CA THR A 50 18.64 -3.62 12.90
C THR A 50 18.29 -5.11 13.05
N ALA A 51 18.17 -5.83 11.94
CA ALA A 51 18.00 -7.28 11.96
C ALA A 51 19.28 -7.98 12.45
N GLY A 52 19.15 -9.01 13.31
CA GLY A 52 20.30 -9.78 13.80
C GLY A 52 20.01 -10.58 15.08
N ALA A 53 21.08 -11.19 15.64
CA ALA A 53 21.00 -11.85 16.93
C ALA A 53 20.63 -10.84 18.02
N GLY A 54 19.49 -11.06 18.69
CA GLY A 54 18.93 -10.12 19.68
C GLY A 54 17.77 -9.26 19.17
N LEU A 55 17.28 -9.47 17.94
CA LEU A 55 16.04 -8.84 17.47
C LEU A 55 14.88 -9.12 18.45
N PRO A 56 14.22 -8.08 19.01
CA PRO A 56 13.09 -8.31 19.89
C PRO A 56 11.96 -9.04 19.15
N VAL A 57 11.40 -10.07 19.78
CA VAL A 57 10.34 -10.91 19.19
C VAL A 57 9.13 -10.07 18.75
N ALA A 58 8.77 -9.05 19.55
CA ALA A 58 7.68 -8.12 19.20
C ALA A 58 7.96 -7.38 17.88
N ILE A 59 9.22 -6.98 17.64
CA ILE A 59 9.61 -6.28 16.42
C ILE A 59 9.62 -7.21 15.22
N ALA A 60 10.09 -8.45 15.39
CA ALA A 60 9.96 -9.47 14.35
C ALA A 60 8.48 -9.67 13.95
N ALA A 61 7.58 -9.75 14.93
CA ALA A 61 6.15 -9.89 14.70
C ALA A 61 5.53 -8.67 14.02
N CYS A 62 5.88 -7.43 14.42
CA CYS A 62 5.41 -6.21 13.76
C CYS A 62 5.78 -6.19 12.26
N ASN A 63 7.01 -6.57 11.92
CA ASN A 63 7.46 -6.62 10.52
C ASN A 63 6.82 -7.76 9.74
N ALA A 64 6.64 -8.93 10.35
CA ALA A 64 5.90 -10.02 9.71
C ALA A 64 4.47 -9.58 9.39
N GLY A 65 3.80 -8.90 10.34
CA GLY A 65 2.49 -8.28 10.15
C GLY A 65 2.48 -7.27 9.00
N LEU A 66 3.45 -6.35 8.96
CA LEU A 66 3.65 -5.42 7.84
C LEU A 66 3.73 -6.15 6.50
N GLY A 67 4.59 -7.18 6.41
CA GLY A 67 4.76 -7.97 5.19
C GLY A 67 3.45 -8.61 4.73
N THR A 68 2.71 -9.25 5.64
CA THR A 68 1.40 -9.85 5.30
C THR A 68 0.37 -8.81 4.85
N CYS A 69 0.35 -7.64 5.48
CA CYS A 69 -0.52 -6.52 5.11
C CYS A 69 -0.19 -6.03 3.68
N MET A 70 1.10 -5.86 3.36
CA MET A 70 1.56 -5.42 2.04
C MET A 70 1.24 -6.43 0.93
N VAL A 71 1.29 -7.73 1.20
CA VAL A 71 0.81 -8.77 0.25
C VAL A 71 -0.67 -8.56 -0.06
N GLY A 72 -1.49 -8.23 0.94
CA GLY A 72 -2.90 -7.87 0.76
C GLY A 72 -3.08 -6.61 -0.11
N CYS A 73 -2.20 -5.61 0.04
CA CYS A 73 -2.25 -4.41 -0.79
C CYS A 73 -2.02 -4.74 -2.27
N VAL A 74 -1.09 -5.63 -2.60
CA VAL A 74 -0.86 -6.06 -3.99
C VAL A 74 -2.13 -6.64 -4.58
N ALA A 75 -2.89 -7.44 -3.83
CA ALA A 75 -4.19 -7.93 -4.28
C ALA A 75 -5.16 -6.77 -4.56
N ALA A 76 -5.30 -5.80 -3.66
CA ALA A 76 -6.15 -4.62 -3.87
C ALA A 76 -5.72 -3.75 -5.08
N GLY A 77 -4.42 -3.73 -5.40
CA GLY A 77 -3.89 -3.01 -6.55
C GLY A 77 -4.09 -3.71 -7.90
N LEU A 78 -4.09 -5.04 -7.90
CA LEU A 78 -4.19 -5.87 -9.10
C LEU A 78 -5.63 -6.35 -9.40
N THR A 79 -6.54 -6.27 -8.42
CA THR A 79 -7.95 -6.56 -8.66
C THR A 79 -8.55 -5.53 -9.61
N PRO A 80 -9.28 -5.94 -10.66
CA PRO A 80 -10.08 -5.02 -11.45
C PRO A 80 -11.11 -4.40 -10.51
N ILE A 81 -11.03 -3.09 -10.29
CA ILE A 81 -12.03 -2.37 -9.52
C ILE A 81 -12.75 -1.38 -10.45
N PRO A 82 -14.10 -1.36 -10.44
CA PRO A 82 -14.90 -0.57 -11.36
C PRO A 82 -14.66 0.93 -11.20
#